data_AF-A0A920C7C7-F1
#
_entry.id   AF-A0A920C7C7-F1
#
_cell.length_a   1.000
_cell.length_b   1.000
_cell.length_c   1.000
_cell.angle_alpha   90.00
_cell.angle_beta   90.00
_cell.angle_gamma   90.00
#
_symmetry.space_group_name_H-M   'P 1'
#
loop_
_entity.id
_entity.type
_entity.pdbx_description
1 polymer ?
#
loop_
_entity_poly.entity_id
_entity_poly.type
_entity_poly.pdbx_seq_one_letter_code
_entity_poly.pdbx_strand_id
1 'polypeptide(L)'
;MKKILGVIGIIFIMVLAACSSPEADEVLEYHNAMAENINPKIDKIDELYTKVAAAASDEEALEVFDNELVPLIGEIRDYYDSQKVESDVAKEYHKLHLELVDAMDNVVQKEKEYLSAFLDENSTEEDILALEEELDELTEVAAEKDKAVSDHWDSLIEKYDFIEEEEE
;
A
#
# COMPACT_ATOMS: atom_id res chain seq x y z
N MET A 1 -33.57 51.66 32.48
CA MET A 1 -33.45 50.25 32.89
C MET A 1 -33.40 49.38 31.63
N LYS A 2 -32.34 48.57 31.52
CA LYS A 2 -32.20 47.29 30.79
C LYS A 2 -32.69 47.26 29.34
N LYS A 3 -31.80 47.38 28.35
CA LYS A 3 -31.02 46.27 27.76
C LYS A 3 -31.85 44.98 27.65
N ILE A 4 -32.51 44.76 26.51
CA ILE A 4 -32.72 43.40 25.98
C ILE A 4 -32.43 43.48 24.48
N LEU A 5 -31.13 43.52 24.22
CA LEU A 5 -30.52 43.24 22.93
C LEU A 5 -30.11 41.77 23.04
N GLY A 6 -30.51 40.96 22.06
CA GLY A 6 -29.84 39.69 21.77
C GLY A 6 -30.43 38.42 22.38
N VAL A 7 -30.27 37.36 21.60
CA VAL A 7 -30.30 35.94 21.99
C VAL A 7 -31.69 35.29 22.03
N ILE A 8 -32.38 35.27 20.89
CA ILE A 8 -33.04 34.03 20.44
C ILE A 8 -31.96 33.34 19.62
N GLY A 9 -31.08 32.57 20.25
CA GLY A 9 -31.44 31.23 20.69
C GLY A 9 -30.98 30.24 19.62
N ILE A 10 -29.72 30.38 19.20
CA ILE A 10 -28.93 29.34 18.52
C ILE A 10 -28.84 28.19 19.52
N ILE A 11 -29.80 27.28 19.48
CA ILE A 11 -29.77 26.00 20.19
C ILE A 11 -30.26 24.96 19.19
N PHE A 12 -29.47 24.74 18.13
CA PHE A 12 -29.48 23.52 17.34
C PHE A 12 -28.11 23.29 16.65
N ILE A 13 -27.04 23.76 17.29
CA ILE A 13 -25.67 23.38 16.95
C ILE A 13 -25.08 22.81 18.23
N MET A 14 -25.56 21.63 18.63
CA MET A 14 -24.90 20.81 19.62
C MET A 14 -24.82 19.39 19.07
N VAL A 15 -23.57 19.02 18.79
CA VAL A 15 -23.03 17.66 18.69
C VAL A 15 -23.17 16.95 17.33
N LEU A 16 -22.40 17.41 16.34
CA LEU A 16 -21.76 16.54 15.34
C LEU A 16 -20.25 16.44 15.63
N ALA A 17 -19.88 16.38 16.92
CA ALA A 17 -18.62 15.74 17.24
C ALA A 17 -18.90 14.26 16.99
N ALA A 18 -18.48 13.77 15.82
CA ALA A 18 -18.31 12.34 15.63
C ALA A 18 -17.42 11.88 16.78
N CYS A 19 -18.01 11.28 17.81
CA CYS A 19 -17.23 10.61 18.85
C CYS A 19 -16.78 9.29 18.23
N SER A 20 -15.83 9.36 17.29
CA SER A 20 -15.05 8.21 16.88
C SER A 20 -14.44 7.59 18.15
N SER A 21 -14.40 6.26 18.19
CA SER A 21 -13.70 5.59 19.28
C SER A 21 -12.19 5.85 19.13
N PRO A 22 -11.40 5.84 20.21
CA PRO A 22 -9.93 5.95 20.10
C PRO A 22 -9.30 4.92 19.16
N GLU A 23 -9.94 3.76 19.02
CA GLU A 23 -9.57 2.72 18.04
C GLU A 23 -9.88 3.14 16.60
N ALA A 24 -11.05 3.73 16.34
CA ALA A 24 -11.42 4.24 15.02
C ALA A 24 -10.49 5.38 14.58
N ASP A 25 -10.15 6.28 15.51
CA ASP A 25 -9.20 7.37 15.26
C ASP A 25 -7.83 6.83 14.88
N GLU A 26 -7.29 5.87 15.65
CA GLU A 26 -5.98 5.29 15.36
C GLU A 26 -5.93 4.59 14.00
N VAL A 27 -6.97 3.82 13.66
CA VAL A 27 -7.04 3.11 12.37
C VAL A 27 -7.11 4.09 11.20
N LEU A 28 -7.91 5.16 11.32
CA LEU A 28 -8.02 6.19 10.29
C LEU A 28 -6.73 7.00 10.16
N GLU A 29 -6.10 7.37 11.28
CA GLU A 29 -4.78 8.02 11.29
C GLU A 29 -3.72 7.14 10.63
N TYR A 30 -3.70 5.85 10.95
CA TYR A 30 -2.81 4.86 10.33
C TYR A 30 -3.05 4.76 8.81
N HIS A 31 -4.31 4.66 8.39
CA HIS A 31 -4.69 4.64 6.96
C HIS A 31 -4.23 5.89 6.21
N ASN A 32 -4.53 7.07 6.74
CA ASN A 32 -4.17 8.33 6.10
C ASN A 32 -2.65 8.53 6.04
N ALA A 33 -1.91 8.09 7.07
CA ALA A 33 -0.46 8.13 7.05
C ALA A 33 0.12 7.24 5.94
N MET A 34 -0.48 6.06 5.70
CA MET A 34 -0.11 5.21 4.56
C MET A 34 -0.42 5.91 3.24
N ALA A 35 -1.61 6.49 3.08
CA ALA A 35 -1.96 7.22 1.85
C ALA A 35 -0.96 8.34 1.53
N GLU A 36 -0.50 9.08 2.54
CA GLU A 36 0.48 10.17 2.36
C GLU A 36 1.88 9.65 2.02
N ASN A 37 2.33 8.55 2.64
CA ASN A 37 3.73 8.12 2.58
C ASN A 37 4.00 6.97 1.62
N ILE A 38 3.00 6.15 1.32
CA ILE A 38 3.10 4.93 0.50
C ILE A 38 2.49 5.13 -0.89
N ASN A 39 1.30 5.73 -1.04
CA ASN A 39 0.69 5.87 -2.37
C ASN A 39 1.60 6.56 -3.40
N PRO A 40 2.34 7.65 -3.08
CA PRO A 40 3.29 8.23 -4.02
C PRO A 40 4.43 7.28 -4.43
N LYS A 41 4.77 6.30 -3.59
CA LYS A 41 5.76 5.26 -3.91
C LYS A 41 5.15 4.17 -4.80
N ILE A 42 3.89 3.81 -4.59
CA ILE A 42 3.16 2.89 -5.47
C ILE A 42 3.04 3.48 -6.88
N ASP A 43 2.65 4.75 -6.99
CA ASP A 43 2.62 5.46 -8.29
C ASP A 43 4.01 5.44 -8.95
N LYS A 44 5.07 5.55 -8.14
CA LYS A 44 6.44 5.50 -8.63
C LYS A 44 6.83 4.11 -9.15
N ILE A 45 6.31 3.04 -8.56
CA ILE A 45 6.53 1.66 -9.05
C ILE A 45 6.00 1.53 -10.49
N ASP A 46 4.80 2.04 -10.77
CA ASP A 46 4.22 2.01 -12.13
C ASP A 46 5.08 2.78 -13.16
N GLU A 47 5.61 3.94 -12.76
CA GLU A 47 6.57 4.69 -13.59
C GLU A 47 7.85 3.89 -13.85
N LEU A 48 8.35 3.17 -12.85
CA LEU A 48 9.55 2.36 -12.97
C LEU A 48 9.32 1.14 -13.87
N TYR A 49 8.17 0.47 -13.80
CA TYR A 49 7.83 -0.58 -14.76
C TYR A 49 7.68 -0.04 -16.19
N THR A 50 7.15 1.18 -16.36
CA THR A 50 7.16 1.85 -17.66
C THR A 50 8.59 2.09 -18.17
N LYS A 51 9.52 2.41 -17.27
CA LYS A 51 10.94 2.57 -17.59
C LYS A 51 11.61 1.24 -17.96
N VAL A 52 11.32 0.16 -17.22
CA VAL A 52 11.75 -1.22 -17.55
C VAL A 52 11.29 -1.60 -18.96
N ALA A 53 10.00 -1.39 -19.27
CA ALA A 53 9.44 -1.71 -20.59
C ALA A 53 10.02 -0.85 -21.74
N ALA A 54 10.53 0.34 -21.42
CA ALA A 54 11.13 1.26 -22.39
C ALA A 54 12.66 1.12 -22.52
N ALA A 55 13.29 0.26 -21.71
CA ALA A 55 14.73 0.04 -21.73
C ALA A 55 15.21 -0.47 -23.10
N ALA A 56 16.41 -0.07 -23.51
CA ALA A 56 16.96 -0.47 -24.81
C ALA A 56 17.58 -1.88 -24.80
N SER A 57 17.85 -2.43 -23.63
CA SER A 57 18.34 -3.80 -23.43
C SER A 57 17.93 -4.36 -22.06
N ASP A 58 18.06 -5.68 -21.91
CA ASP A 58 17.74 -6.38 -20.66
C ASP A 58 18.69 -5.94 -19.53
N GLU A 59 19.94 -5.58 -19.82
CA GLU A 59 20.86 -5.00 -18.84
C GLU A 59 20.36 -3.65 -18.31
N GLU A 60 19.88 -2.77 -19.19
CA GLU A 60 19.33 -1.47 -18.78
C GLU A 60 18.05 -1.67 -17.95
N ALA A 61 17.21 -2.64 -18.31
CA ALA A 61 16.05 -3.02 -17.51
C ALA A 61 16.45 -3.54 -16.11
N LEU A 62 17.47 -4.40 -16.01
CA LEU A 62 17.99 -4.87 -14.72
C LEU A 62 18.57 -3.76 -13.86
N GLU A 63 19.23 -2.76 -14.46
CA GLU A 63 19.71 -1.59 -13.71
C GLU A 63 18.55 -0.83 -13.03
N VAL A 64 17.37 -0.78 -13.64
CA VAL A 64 16.16 -0.20 -13.02
C VAL A 64 15.70 -1.06 -11.84
N PHE A 65 15.71 -2.39 -11.97
CA PHE A 65 15.40 -3.28 -10.84
C PHE A 65 16.34 -3.08 -9.66
N ASP A 66 17.65 -3.11 -9.92
CA ASP A 66 18.69 -3.04 -8.89
C ASP A 66 18.78 -1.70 -8.19
N ASN A 67 18.67 -0.60 -8.94
CA ASN A 67 18.94 0.73 -8.41
C ASN A 67 17.67 1.48 -7.99
N GLU A 68 16.50 1.06 -8.47
CA GLU A 68 15.25 1.82 -8.25
C GLU A 68 14.12 0.95 -7.68
N LEU A 69 13.68 -0.13 -8.35
CA LEU A 69 12.52 -0.91 -7.89
C LEU A 69 12.77 -1.64 -6.57
N VAL A 70 13.84 -2.45 -6.48
CA VAL A 70 14.16 -3.20 -5.25
C VAL A 70 14.38 -2.25 -4.06
N PRO A 71 15.17 -1.16 -4.19
CA PRO A 71 15.27 -0.16 -3.12
C PRO A 71 13.93 0.46 -2.72
N LEU A 72 13.06 0.77 -3.69
CA LEU A 72 11.76 1.40 -3.42
C LEU A 72 10.82 0.48 -2.63
N ILE A 73 10.79 -0.82 -2.96
CA ILE A 73 10.06 -1.81 -2.15
C ILE A 73 10.65 -1.91 -0.74
N GLY A 74 11.97 -1.86 -0.62
CA GLY A 74 12.66 -1.77 0.67
C GLY A 74 12.21 -0.56 1.50
N GLU A 75 12.09 0.62 0.89
CA GLU A 75 11.60 1.82 1.58
C GLU A 75 10.14 1.68 2.03
N ILE A 76 9.29 1.03 1.25
CA ILE A 76 7.89 0.74 1.63
C ILE A 76 7.87 -0.22 2.83
N ARG A 77 8.66 -1.29 2.80
CA ARG A 77 8.77 -2.25 3.92
C ARG A 77 9.28 -1.55 5.18
N ASP A 78 10.35 -0.77 5.07
CA ASP A 78 10.92 -0.01 6.19
C ASP A 78 9.91 0.96 6.79
N TYR A 79 9.07 1.60 5.96
CA TYR A 79 8.00 2.45 6.45
C TYR A 79 7.01 1.66 7.30
N TYR A 80 6.53 0.52 6.81
CA TYR A 80 5.61 -0.34 7.57
C TYR A 80 6.25 -0.82 8.87
N ASP A 81 7.46 -1.37 8.83
CA ASP A 81 8.17 -1.86 10.02
C ASP A 81 8.41 -0.75 11.08
N SER A 82 8.46 0.51 10.66
CA SER A 82 8.62 1.65 11.57
C SER A 82 7.34 2.06 12.28
N GLN A 83 6.17 1.65 11.78
CA GLN A 83 4.88 2.03 12.36
C GLN A 83 4.66 1.35 13.70
N LYS A 84 4.01 2.08 14.62
CA LYS A 84 3.62 1.57 15.93
C LYS A 84 2.13 1.76 16.10
N VAL A 85 1.43 0.64 16.16
CA VAL A 85 -0.02 0.56 16.34
C VAL A 85 -0.34 -0.17 17.65
N GLU A 86 -1.33 0.32 18.37
CA GLU A 86 -1.69 -0.07 19.73
C GLU A 86 -2.98 -0.90 19.77
N SER A 87 -4.04 -0.46 19.08
CA SER A 87 -5.30 -1.22 19.02
C SER A 87 -5.15 -2.52 18.26
N ASP A 88 -5.93 -3.53 18.66
CA ASP A 88 -5.92 -4.84 18.01
C ASP A 88 -6.36 -4.74 16.55
N VAL A 89 -7.29 -3.82 16.23
CA VAL A 89 -7.76 -3.57 14.86
C VAL A 89 -6.66 -2.92 14.01
N ALA A 90 -5.97 -1.90 14.52
CA ALA A 90 -4.85 -1.30 13.79
C ALA A 90 -3.70 -2.30 13.59
N LYS A 91 -3.43 -3.19 14.55
CA LYS A 91 -2.45 -4.28 14.42
C LYS A 91 -2.84 -5.30 13.36
N GLU A 92 -4.11 -5.68 13.28
CA GLU A 92 -4.61 -6.59 12.26
C GLU A 92 -4.44 -5.98 10.86
N TYR A 93 -4.86 -4.73 10.69
CA TYR A 93 -4.72 -4.02 9.43
C TYR A 93 -3.25 -3.82 9.03
N HIS A 94 -2.40 -3.42 9.98
CA HIS A 94 -0.96 -3.29 9.78
C HIS A 94 -0.30 -4.61 9.37
N LYS A 95 -0.69 -5.73 9.98
CA LYS A 95 -0.18 -7.05 9.61
C LYS A 95 -0.51 -7.42 8.17
N LEU A 96 -1.71 -7.09 7.68
CA LEU A 96 -2.09 -7.36 6.29
C LEU A 96 -1.20 -6.58 5.31
N HIS A 97 -0.89 -5.31 5.63
CA HIS A 97 0.04 -4.51 4.83
C HIS A 97 1.48 -5.04 4.83
N LEU A 98 1.96 -5.55 5.98
CA LEU A 98 3.25 -6.24 6.04
C LEU A 98 3.27 -7.50 5.15
N GLU A 99 2.19 -8.29 5.16
CA GLU A 99 2.07 -9.46 4.29
C GLU A 99 2.02 -9.08 2.81
N LEU A 100 1.37 -7.96 2.47
CA LEU A 100 1.32 -7.44 1.10
C LEU A 100 2.69 -6.98 0.62
N VAL A 101 3.40 -6.16 1.40
CA VAL A 101 4.74 -5.69 0.99
C VAL A 101 5.74 -6.84 0.87
N ASP A 102 5.62 -7.87 1.70
CA ASP A 102 6.43 -9.09 1.57
C ASP A 102 6.12 -9.85 0.28
N ALA A 103 4.83 -9.95 -0.10
CA ALA A 103 4.45 -10.57 -1.36
C ALA A 103 4.95 -9.76 -2.56
N MET A 104 4.84 -8.44 -2.51
CA MET A 104 5.36 -7.54 -3.56
C MET A 104 6.87 -7.65 -3.71
N ASP A 105 7.63 -7.71 -2.60
CA ASP A 105 9.09 -7.92 -2.66
C ASP A 105 9.43 -9.25 -3.34
N ASN A 106 8.74 -10.34 -2.99
CA ASN A 106 8.96 -11.63 -3.65
C ASN A 106 8.71 -11.57 -5.15
N VAL A 107 7.64 -10.89 -5.60
CA VAL A 107 7.36 -10.67 -7.02
C VAL A 107 8.50 -9.90 -7.67
N VAL A 108 8.89 -8.74 -7.12
CA VAL A 108 9.96 -7.90 -7.70
C VAL A 108 11.30 -8.62 -7.75
N GLN A 109 11.66 -9.39 -6.71
CA GLN A 109 12.87 -10.21 -6.74
C GLN A 109 12.78 -11.29 -7.83
N LYS A 110 11.62 -11.94 -7.97
CA LYS A 110 11.42 -13.00 -8.97
C LYS A 110 11.43 -12.46 -10.40
N GLU A 111 10.83 -11.30 -10.65
CA GLU A 111 10.90 -10.62 -11.96
C GLU A 111 12.33 -10.29 -12.34
N LYS A 112 13.13 -9.80 -11.38
CA LYS A 112 14.55 -9.55 -11.58
C LYS A 112 15.30 -10.85 -11.88
N GLU A 113 15.03 -11.94 -11.16
CA GLU A 113 15.62 -13.26 -11.43
C GLU A 113 15.26 -13.76 -12.84
N TYR A 114 13.99 -13.65 -13.21
CA TYR A 114 13.46 -14.00 -14.52
C TYR A 114 14.15 -13.21 -15.64
N LEU A 115 14.27 -11.89 -15.50
CA LEU A 115 14.98 -11.06 -16.48
C LEU A 115 16.48 -11.38 -16.53
N SER A 116 17.10 -11.65 -15.37
CA SER A 116 18.52 -12.04 -15.29
C SER A 116 18.81 -13.36 -16.00
N ALA A 117 17.84 -14.28 -16.03
CA ALA A 117 18.01 -15.58 -16.67
C ALA A 117 18.25 -15.46 -18.19
N PHE A 118 17.70 -14.44 -18.86
CA PHE A 118 17.95 -14.19 -20.29
C PHE A 118 19.39 -13.77 -20.61
N LEU A 119 20.10 -13.24 -19.62
CA LEU A 119 21.48 -12.79 -19.75
C LEU A 119 22.52 -13.84 -19.31
N ASP A 120 22.08 -14.87 -18.58
CA ASP A 120 22.97 -15.95 -18.14
C ASP A 120 23.08 -17.03 -19.22
N GLU A 121 24.30 -17.20 -19.77
CA GLU A 121 24.61 -18.22 -20.78
C GLU A 121 24.38 -19.67 -20.28
N ASN A 122 24.24 -19.87 -18.97
CA ASN A 122 23.96 -21.18 -18.38
C ASN A 122 22.47 -21.46 -18.19
N SER A 123 21.60 -20.46 -18.33
CA SER A 123 20.15 -20.65 -18.22
C SER A 123 19.63 -21.45 -19.39
N THR A 124 18.82 -22.46 -19.11
CA THR A 124 18.08 -23.20 -20.12
C THR A 124 16.69 -22.61 -20.33
N GLU A 125 16.05 -22.97 -21.44
CA GLU A 125 14.63 -22.64 -21.67
C GLU A 125 13.72 -23.22 -20.59
N GLU A 126 14.06 -24.39 -20.04
CA GLU A 126 13.32 -25.02 -18.93
C GLU A 126 13.46 -24.21 -17.63
N ASP A 127 14.64 -23.64 -17.36
CA ASP A 127 14.85 -22.78 -16.18
C ASP A 127 14.03 -21.48 -16.29
N ILE A 128 13.99 -20.86 -17.47
CA ILE A 128 13.21 -19.64 -17.71
C ILE A 128 11.71 -19.91 -17.57
N LEU A 129 11.21 -21.03 -18.10
CA LEU A 129 9.80 -21.41 -17.96
C LEU A 129 9.43 -21.71 -16.51
N ALA A 130 10.32 -22.33 -15.73
CA ALA A 130 10.09 -22.55 -14.31
C ALA A 130 10.02 -21.22 -13.53
N LEU A 131 10.87 -20.24 -13.88
CA LEU A 131 10.82 -18.90 -13.29
C LEU A 131 9.53 -18.16 -13.65
N GLU A 132 9.03 -18.31 -14.89
CA GLU A 132 7.75 -17.76 -15.32
C GLU A 132 6.59 -18.35 -14.50
N GLU A 133 6.55 -19.67 -14.32
CA GLU A 133 5.53 -20.34 -13.51
C GLU A 133 5.57 -19.89 -12.03
N GLU A 134 6.76 -19.81 -11.43
CA GLU A 134 6.92 -19.29 -10.07
C GLU A 134 6.49 -17.82 -9.96
N LEU A 135 6.76 -17.00 -10.99
CA LEU A 135 6.35 -15.60 -11.01
C LEU A 135 4.82 -15.45 -11.08
N ASP A 136 4.15 -16.27 -11.90
CA ASP A 136 2.69 -16.30 -11.98
C ASP A 136 2.08 -16.64 -10.60
N GLU A 137 2.59 -17.67 -9.93
CA GLU A 137 2.15 -18.06 -8.58
C GLU A 137 2.34 -16.93 -7.56
N LEU A 138 3.51 -16.28 -7.56
CA LEU A 138 3.80 -15.17 -6.64
C LEU A 138 2.91 -13.95 -6.91
N THR A 139 2.61 -13.68 -8.18
CA THR A 139 1.71 -12.59 -8.59
C THR A 139 0.29 -12.85 -8.12
N GLU A 140 -0.20 -14.09 -8.23
CA GLU A 140 -1.50 -14.48 -7.67
C GLU A 140 -1.53 -14.28 -6.15
N VAL A 141 -0.49 -14.70 -5.43
CA VAL A 141 -0.38 -14.50 -3.98
C VAL A 141 -0.40 -13.00 -3.63
N ALA A 142 0.36 -12.15 -4.35
CA ALA A 142 0.36 -10.71 -4.12
C ALA A 142 -1.03 -10.10 -4.34
N ALA A 143 -1.74 -10.51 -5.39
CA ALA A 143 -3.11 -10.08 -5.66
C ALA A 143 -4.11 -10.51 -4.57
N GLU A 144 -3.96 -11.73 -4.03
CA GLU A 144 -4.77 -12.18 -2.89
C GLU A 144 -4.51 -11.32 -1.63
N LYS A 145 -3.26 -10.91 -1.39
CA LYS A 145 -2.91 -10.04 -0.26
C LYS A 145 -3.45 -8.63 -0.42
N ASP A 146 -3.34 -8.06 -1.62
CA ASP A 146 -3.91 -6.75 -1.94
C ASP A 146 -5.43 -6.74 -1.75
N LYS A 147 -6.09 -7.80 -2.23
CA LYS A 147 -7.52 -8.01 -1.99
C LYS A 147 -7.84 -8.12 -0.51
N ALA A 148 -7.05 -8.84 0.28
CA ALA A 148 -7.28 -8.96 1.72
C ALA A 148 -7.16 -7.62 2.46
N VAL A 149 -6.19 -6.77 2.07
CA VAL A 149 -6.05 -5.40 2.58
C VAL A 149 -7.28 -4.57 2.23
N SER A 150 -7.73 -4.61 0.97
CA SER A 150 -8.89 -3.87 0.48
C SER A 150 -10.18 -4.30 1.16
N ASP A 151 -10.46 -5.61 1.20
CA ASP A 151 -11.66 -6.17 1.84
C ASP A 151 -11.68 -5.85 3.36
N HIS A 152 -10.50 -5.81 4.00
CA HIS A 152 -10.42 -5.41 5.41
C HIS A 152 -10.72 -3.92 5.58
N TRP A 153 -10.18 -3.05 4.72
CA TRP A 153 -10.48 -1.61 4.76
C TRP A 153 -11.97 -1.31 4.55
N ASP A 154 -12.62 -1.97 3.59
CA ASP A 154 -14.07 -1.86 3.37
C ASP A 154 -14.86 -2.24 4.64
N SER A 155 -14.43 -3.31 5.32
CA SER A 155 -15.05 -3.72 6.58
C SER A 155 -14.88 -2.69 7.70
N LEU A 156 -13.76 -1.95 7.71
CA LEU A 156 -13.50 -0.89 8.68
C LEU A 156 -14.33 0.35 8.39
N ILE A 157 -14.48 0.72 7.12
CA ILE A 157 -15.40 1.79 6.69
C ILE A 157 -16.82 1.49 7.17
N GLU A 158 -17.34 0.28 6.91
CA GLU A 158 -18.67 -0.11 7.36
C GLU A 158 -18.80 -0.14 8.89
N LYS A 159 -17.77 -0.62 9.60
CA LYS A 159 -17.78 -0.76 11.06
C LYS A 159 -17.75 0.58 11.78
N TYR A 160 -16.98 1.53 11.27
CA TYR A 160 -16.74 2.83 11.92
C TYR A 160 -17.47 4.01 11.26
N ASP A 161 -18.22 3.77 10.18
CA ASP A 161 -18.91 4.79 9.40
C ASP A 161 -17.94 5.89 8.94
N PHE A 162 -16.77 5.46 8.45
CA PHE A 162 -15.79 6.40 7.88
C PHE A 162 -16.39 7.04 6.64
N ILE A 163 -16.33 8.37 6.57
CA ILE A 163 -16.76 9.13 5.42
C ILE A 163 -15.56 9.21 4.47
N GLU A 164 -15.66 8.57 3.32
CA GLU A 164 -14.74 8.82 2.22
C GLU A 164 -14.97 10.25 1.72
N GLU A 165 -13.96 11.12 1.83
CA GLU A 165 -14.00 12.42 1.16
C GLU A 165 -13.74 12.16 -0.34
N GLU A 166 -14.75 12.30 -1.19
CA GLU A 166 -14.54 12.35 -2.65
C GLU A 166 -13.64 13.56 -2.95
N GLU A 167 -12.46 13.33 -3.54
CA GLU A 167 -11.63 14.42 -4.06
C GLU A 167 -12.39 15.15 -5.19
N GLU A 168 -12.80 16.41 -4.95
CA GLU A 168 -13.41 17.31 -5.95
C GLU A 168 -12.42 17.79 -7.04
#